data_AF-A0A1V4H8X3-F1
#
_entry.id   AF-A0A1V4H8X3-F1
#
_cell.length_a   1.000
_cell.length_b   1.000
_cell.length_c   1.000
_cell.angle_alpha   90.00
_cell.angle_beta   90.00
_cell.angle_gamma   90.00
#
_symmetry.space_group_name_H-M   'P 1'
#
loop_
_entity.id
_entity.type
_entity.pdbx_description
1 polymer ?
#
loop_
_entity_poly.entity_id
_entity_poly.type
_entity_poly.pdbx_seq_one_letter_code
_entity_poly.pdbx_strand_id
1 'polypeptide(L)'
;MKSRSYRVALGLIVVIVLVGSYFIFLKQTGHVSNVKNTASYIKVTNKSHSDDFKKYWILAYDPNNQKENEKFKINIEENMVWNLIEVGKTYFVSYEQENDQIRLLAIKHID
;
A
#
# COMPACT_ATOMS: atom_id res chain seq x y z
N MET A 1 -28.27 52.28 17.86
CA MET A 1 -26.84 51.91 17.83
C MET A 1 -26.62 50.39 17.92
N LYS A 2 -27.27 49.68 18.86
CA LYS A 2 -27.20 48.21 19.02
C LYS A 2 -27.47 47.37 17.75
N SER A 3 -28.50 47.69 16.95
CA SER A 3 -28.87 46.94 15.74
C SER A 3 -27.80 46.94 14.64
N ARG A 4 -27.01 48.00 14.54
CA ARG A 4 -25.91 48.13 13.55
C ARG A 4 -24.73 47.25 13.96
N SER A 5 -24.45 47.17 15.27
CA SER A 5 -23.42 46.30 15.85
C SER A 5 -23.73 44.81 15.68
N TYR A 6 -25.00 44.39 15.83
CA TYR A 6 -25.41 42.99 15.61
C TYR A 6 -25.26 42.54 14.15
N ARG A 7 -25.60 43.42 13.19
CA ARG A 7 -25.44 43.12 11.75
C ARG A 7 -23.98 42.96 11.35
N VAL A 8 -23.09 43.77 11.93
CA VAL A 8 -21.64 43.67 11.71
C VAL A 8 -21.07 42.40 12.35
N ALA A 9 -21.46 42.09 13.60
CA ALA A 9 -21.01 40.88 14.27
C ALA A 9 -21.46 39.59 13.55
N LEU A 10 -22.70 39.56 13.07
CA LEU A 10 -23.21 38.42 12.29
C LEU A 10 -22.44 38.23 10.98
N GLY A 11 -22.13 39.32 10.27
CA GLY A 11 -21.32 39.27 9.06
C GLY A 11 -19.92 38.70 9.29
N LEU A 12 -19.25 39.10 10.38
CA LEU A 12 -17.93 38.59 10.73
C LEU A 12 -17.94 37.09 11.06
N ILE A 13 -18.98 36.61 11.77
CA ILE A 13 -19.14 35.19 12.09
C ILE A 13 -19.29 34.37 10.81
N VAL A 14 -20.10 34.83 9.85
CA VAL A 14 -20.28 34.14 8.56
C VAL A 14 -18.96 34.06 7.79
N VAL A 15 -18.17 35.13 7.77
CA VAL A 15 -16.85 35.12 7.11
C VAL A 15 -15.90 34.13 7.78
N ILE A 16 -15.85 34.09 9.11
CA ILE A 16 -15.01 33.14 9.87
C ILE A 16 -15.42 31.69 9.59
N VAL A 17 -16.72 31.40 9.55
CA VAL A 17 -17.24 30.06 9.23
C VAL A 17 -16.85 29.65 7.80
N LEU A 18 -17.00 30.55 6.83
CA LEU A 18 -16.63 30.28 5.44
C LEU A 18 -15.13 30.03 5.30
N VAL A 19 -14.29 30.88 5.92
CA VAL A 19 -12.82 30.71 5.91
C VAL A 19 -12.42 29.41 6.60
N GLY A 20 -12.99 29.11 7.76
CA GLY A 20 -12.72 27.87 8.49
C GLY A 20 -13.10 26.62 7.68
N SER A 21 -14.26 26.63 7.01
CA SER A 21 -14.70 25.52 6.16
C SER A 21 -13.77 25.31 4.95
N TYR A 22 -13.26 26.39 4.37
CA TYR A 22 -12.28 26.34 3.28
C TYR A 22 -10.95 25.70 3.73
N PHE A 23 -10.46 26.04 4.93
CA PHE A 23 -9.25 25.42 5.50
C PHE A 23 -9.41 23.92 5.80
N ILE A 24 -10.62 23.47 6.18
CA ILE A 24 -10.91 22.04 6.37
C ILE A 24 -10.89 21.31 5.02
N PHE A 25 -11.50 21.90 3.99
CA PHE A 25 -11.53 21.32 2.65
C PHE A 25 -10.13 21.16 2.03
N LEU A 26 -9.23 22.14 2.25
CA LEU A 26 -7.84 22.06 1.77
C LEU A 26 -7.04 20.89 2.37
N LYS A 27 -7.41 20.36 3.54
CA LYS A 27 -6.71 19.22 4.15
C LYS A 27 -7.10 17.87 3.54
N GLN A 28 -8.12 17.83 2.68
CA GLN A 28 -8.66 16.57 2.15
C GLN A 28 -8.04 16.15 0.81
N THR A 29 -7.24 17.01 0.19
CA THR A 29 -6.56 16.70 -1.07
C THR A 29 -5.13 16.23 -0.79
N GLY A 30 -4.90 14.92 -0.82
CA GLY A 30 -3.52 14.41 -0.98
C GLY A 30 -3.16 13.11 -0.28
N HIS A 31 -4.04 12.10 -0.24
CA HIS A 31 -3.55 10.72 -0.18
C HIS A 31 -3.69 10.10 -1.57
N VAL A 32 -2.71 10.38 -2.45
CA VAL A 32 -2.57 9.64 -3.70
C VAL A 32 -1.72 8.43 -3.37
N SER A 33 -2.37 7.31 -3.07
CA SER A 33 -1.69 6.01 -2.93
C SER A 33 -1.13 5.63 -4.30
N ASN A 34 0.19 5.69 -4.47
CA ASN A 34 0.85 5.18 -5.67
C ASN A 34 0.84 3.66 -5.61
N VAL A 35 -0.21 3.05 -6.17
CA VAL A 35 -0.30 1.60 -6.35
C VAL A 35 0.32 1.24 -7.69
N LYS A 36 1.35 0.38 -7.66
CA LYS A 36 2.01 -0.14 -8.85
C LYS A 36 1.80 -1.65 -8.96
N ASN A 37 1.24 -2.09 -10.07
CA ASN A 37 1.10 -3.52 -10.36
C ASN A 37 2.25 -3.98 -11.25
N THR A 38 2.88 -5.09 -10.88
CA THR A 38 3.98 -5.70 -11.63
C THR A 38 3.68 -7.18 -11.85
N ALA A 39 4.00 -7.69 -13.03
CA ALA A 39 4.02 -9.11 -13.31
C ALA A 39 5.42 -9.50 -13.78
N SER A 40 6.03 -10.49 -13.12
CA SER A 40 7.39 -10.93 -13.43
C SER A 40 7.67 -12.34 -12.98
N TYR A 41 8.80 -12.89 -13.43
CA TYR A 41 9.35 -14.11 -12.88
C TYR A 41 10.08 -13.77 -11.58
N ILE A 42 9.87 -14.56 -10.54
CA ILE A 42 10.61 -14.43 -9.28
C ILE A 42 11.23 -15.75 -8.88
N LYS A 43 12.43 -15.71 -8.32
CA LYS A 43 13.06 -16.85 -7.66
C LYS A 43 12.96 -16.70 -6.15
N VAL A 44 12.37 -17.69 -5.48
CA VAL A 44 12.16 -17.67 -4.03
C VAL A 44 13.45 -18.08 -3.33
N THR A 45 13.93 -17.25 -2.41
CA THR A 45 15.17 -17.48 -1.65
C THR A 45 14.90 -17.83 -0.19
N ASN A 46 13.79 -17.36 0.37
CA ASN A 46 13.37 -17.69 1.73
C ASN A 46 11.86 -17.53 1.88
N LYS A 47 11.31 -18.15 2.92
CA LYS A 47 9.89 -18.17 3.26
C LYS A 47 9.75 -18.14 4.78
N SER A 48 8.90 -17.26 5.31
CA SER A 48 8.73 -17.08 6.76
C SER A 48 7.34 -16.55 7.09
N HIS A 49 7.04 -16.49 8.38
CA HIS A 49 5.76 -16.06 8.94
C HIS A 49 5.96 -15.41 10.31
N SER A 50 4.95 -14.70 10.80
CA SER A 50 4.95 -14.16 12.17
C SER A 50 4.82 -15.28 13.20
N ASP A 51 5.27 -15.06 14.44
CA ASP A 51 5.23 -16.07 15.53
C ASP A 51 3.79 -16.59 15.80
N ASP A 52 2.80 -15.74 15.57
CA ASP A 52 1.37 -16.05 15.72
C ASP A 52 0.72 -16.64 14.46
N PHE A 53 1.51 -16.88 13.40
CA PHE A 53 1.08 -17.40 12.10
C PHE A 53 -0.03 -16.56 11.43
N LYS A 54 -0.18 -15.27 11.76
CA LYS A 54 -1.16 -14.39 11.10
C LYS A 54 -0.64 -13.68 9.87
N LYS A 55 0.68 -13.62 9.69
CA LYS A 55 1.32 -12.95 8.55
C LYS A 55 2.30 -13.90 7.91
N TYR A 56 2.26 -13.99 6.58
CA TYR A 56 3.12 -14.84 5.79
C TYR A 56 3.85 -14.03 4.73
N TRP A 57 5.09 -14.38 4.45
CA TRP A 57 5.85 -13.73 3.38
C TRP A 57 6.92 -14.65 2.79
N ILE A 58 7.40 -14.23 1.61
CA ILE A 58 8.57 -14.78 0.94
C ILE A 58 9.60 -13.67 0.69
N LEU A 59 10.86 -14.06 0.60
CA LEU A 59 11.93 -13.24 0.04
C LEU A 59 12.26 -13.76 -1.34
N ALA A 60 12.19 -12.90 -2.35
CA ALA A 60 12.43 -13.27 -3.73
C ALA A 60 13.09 -12.13 -4.51
N TYR A 61 13.68 -12.45 -5.65
CA TYR A 61 14.20 -11.46 -6.60
C TYR A 61 13.75 -11.85 -8.01
N ASP A 62 13.64 -10.87 -8.90
CA ASP A 62 13.41 -11.14 -10.32
C ASP A 62 14.73 -11.44 -11.02
N PRO A 63 15.02 -12.68 -11.43
CA PRO A 63 16.31 -13.03 -12.01
C PRO A 63 16.59 -12.35 -13.36
N ASN A 64 15.58 -11.76 -14.01
CA ASN A 64 15.74 -11.04 -15.27
C ASN A 64 16.09 -9.56 -15.06
N ASN A 65 15.72 -8.99 -13.92
CA ASN A 65 15.84 -7.55 -13.66
C ASN A 65 16.72 -7.22 -12.44
N GLN A 66 16.99 -8.20 -11.58
CA GLN A 66 17.61 -8.03 -10.27
C GLN A 66 18.60 -9.15 -9.98
N LYS A 67 19.56 -8.84 -9.12
CA LYS A 67 20.48 -9.82 -8.53
C LYS A 67 19.90 -10.41 -7.25
N GLU A 68 20.43 -11.55 -6.83
CA GLU A 68 19.97 -12.24 -5.62
C GLU A 68 20.12 -11.40 -4.33
N ASN A 69 21.09 -10.50 -4.28
CA ASN A 69 21.28 -9.57 -3.16
C ASN A 69 20.26 -8.40 -3.14
N GLU A 70 19.46 -8.23 -4.19
CA GLU A 70 18.40 -7.22 -4.32
C GLU A 70 17.00 -7.81 -4.02
N LYS A 71 16.96 -8.89 -3.24
CA LYS A 71 15.72 -9.55 -2.84
C LYS A 71 14.77 -8.61 -2.10
N PHE A 72 13.49 -8.75 -2.41
CA PHE A 72 12.40 -8.01 -1.80
C PHE A 72 11.41 -8.97 -1.12
N LYS A 73 10.64 -8.42 -0.19
CA LYS A 73 9.65 -9.15 0.59
C LYS A 73 8.29 -9.06 -0.08
N ILE A 74 7.63 -10.19 -0.31
CA ILE A 74 6.25 -10.25 -0.79
C ILE A 74 5.38 -10.82 0.32
N ASN A 75 4.37 -10.07 0.75
CA ASN A 75 3.37 -10.53 1.71
C ASN A 75 2.33 -11.41 1.00
N ILE A 76 1.91 -12.48 1.69
CA ILE A 76 0.94 -13.45 1.19
C ILE A 76 -0.18 -13.56 2.22
N GLU A 77 -1.42 -13.33 1.78
CA GLU A 77 -2.58 -13.33 2.66
C GLU A 77 -3.09 -14.72 2.96
N GLU A 78 -3.13 -15.58 1.94
CA GLU A 78 -3.67 -16.92 2.06
C GLU A 78 -2.58 -17.91 2.48
N ASN A 79 -2.78 -18.56 3.63
CA ASN A 79 -1.85 -19.57 4.15
C ASN A 79 -1.67 -20.75 3.17
N MET A 80 -2.71 -21.13 2.43
CA MET A 80 -2.66 -22.22 1.46
C MET A 80 -1.74 -21.86 0.30
N VAL A 81 -1.85 -20.64 -0.23
CA VAL A 81 -0.96 -20.14 -1.27
C VAL A 81 0.48 -20.11 -0.76
N TRP A 82 0.70 -19.55 0.44
CA TRP A 82 2.04 -19.55 1.05
C TRP A 82 2.59 -20.97 1.16
N ASN A 83 1.81 -21.92 1.68
CA ASN A 83 2.20 -23.33 1.86
C ASN A 83 2.71 -23.99 0.58
N LEU A 84 2.09 -23.70 -0.57
CA LEU A 84 2.46 -24.26 -1.88
C LEU A 84 3.74 -23.67 -2.48
N ILE A 85 4.25 -22.56 -1.93
CA ILE A 85 5.47 -21.93 -2.41
C ILE A 85 6.70 -22.61 -1.79
N GLU A 86 7.61 -23.03 -2.67
CA GLU A 86 8.87 -23.69 -2.33
C GLU A 86 10.06 -22.76 -2.49
N VAL A 87 11.03 -22.87 -1.58
CA VAL A 87 12.31 -22.17 -1.66
C VAL A 87 13.17 -22.76 -2.77
N GLY A 88 13.85 -21.91 -3.54
CA GLY A 88 14.71 -22.30 -4.66
C GLY A 88 13.98 -22.43 -6.00
N LYS A 89 12.64 -22.43 -6.00
CA LYS A 89 11.81 -22.49 -7.21
C LYS A 89 11.57 -21.11 -7.81
N THR A 90 11.30 -21.11 -9.11
CA THR A 90 10.91 -19.92 -9.88
C THR A 90 9.42 -19.97 -10.14
N TYR A 91 8.76 -18.82 -10.03
CA TYR A 91 7.32 -18.66 -10.29
C TYR A 91 7.09 -17.45 -11.17
N PHE A 92 6.02 -17.48 -11.97
CA PHE A 92 5.47 -16.28 -12.57
C PHE A 92 4.45 -15.70 -11.61
N VAL A 93 4.65 -14.46 -11.19
CA VAL A 93 3.80 -13.78 -10.21
C VAL A 93 3.27 -12.47 -10.73
N SER A 94 2.11 -12.08 -10.24
CA SER A 94 1.67 -10.69 -10.22
C SER A 94 1.59 -10.21 -8.79
N TYR A 95 2.11 -9.02 -8.53
CA TYR A 95 2.06 -8.38 -7.21
C TYR A 95 1.77 -6.90 -7.33
N GLU A 96 1.11 -6.37 -6.31
CA GLU A 96 0.92 -4.93 -6.13
C GLU A 96 1.96 -4.40 -5.16
N GLN A 97 2.47 -3.20 -5.44
CA GLN A 97 3.25 -2.42 -4.51
C GLN A 97 2.44 -1.17 -4.15
N GLU A 98 2.11 -1.05 -2.87
CA GLU A 98 1.52 0.15 -2.29
C GLU A 98 2.50 0.70 -1.25
N ASN A 99 3.07 1.87 -1.53
CA ASN A 99 4.19 2.42 -0.76
C ASN A 99 5.38 1.43 -0.72
N ASP A 100 5.84 1.05 0.48
CA ASP A 100 6.93 0.07 0.68
C ASP A 100 6.42 -1.36 0.92
N GLN A 101 5.11 -1.61 0.78
CA GLN A 101 4.53 -2.93 0.96
C GLN A 101 4.21 -3.59 -0.38
N ILE A 102 4.67 -4.82 -0.53
CA ILE A 102 4.37 -5.64 -1.71
C ILE A 102 3.44 -6.78 -1.29
N ARG A 103 2.34 -6.96 -2.02
CA ARG A 103 1.34 -8.00 -1.78
C ARG A 103 1.19 -8.88 -3.03
N LEU A 104 1.16 -10.18 -2.81
CA LEU A 104 0.93 -11.14 -3.88
C LEU A 104 -0.53 -11.05 -4.36
N LEU A 105 -0.73 -10.93 -5.68
CA LEU A 105 -2.05 -10.98 -6.30
C LEU A 105 -2.32 -12.35 -6.93
N ALA A 106 -1.33 -12.90 -7.63
CA ALA A 106 -1.43 -14.23 -8.24
C ALA A 106 -0.05 -14.86 -8.39
N ILE A 107 -0.03 -16.19 -8.42
CA ILE A 107 1.19 -16.98 -8.58
C ILE A 107 0.90 -18.20 -9.46
N LYS A 108 1.82 -18.51 -10.36
CA LYS A 108 1.79 -19.69 -11.20
C LYS A 108 3.15 -20.37 -11.20
N HIS A 109 3.16 -21.68 -10.96
CA HIS A 109 4.36 -22.50 -11.12
C HIS A 109 4.68 -22.67 -12.61
N ILE A 110 5.96 -22.68 -12.94
CA ILE A 110 6.46 -22.93 -14.29
C ILE A 110 7.29 -24.20 -14.18
N ASP A 111 6.86 -25.23 -14.91
CA ASP A 111 7.56 -26.51 -15.03
C ASP A 111 8.85 -26.37 -15.85
#